data_AF-A0A350YKE0-F1
#
_entry.id   AF-A0A350YKE0-F1
#
_cell.length_a   1.000
_cell.length_b   1.000
_cell.length_c   1.000
_cell.angle_alpha   90.00
_cell.angle_beta   90.00
_cell.angle_gamma   90.00
#
_symmetry.space_group_name_H-M   'P 1'
#
loop_
_entity.id
_entity.type
_entity.pdbx_description
1 polymer ?
#
loop_
_entity_poly.entity_id
_entity_poly.type
_entity_poly.pdbx_seq_one_letter_code
_entity_poly.pdbx_strand_id
1 'polypeptide(L)'
;MPPEMPMFYSSIRPLDMEKDGGMFVSAPKNFNFAAKTNAVPLLVDEFPMAAAHYPIVFAAGDSPVPAAVVGVSNDTNLFLDDNGQWLGGSYLPAYVRRYPFLLMDDPNQKQYVLCIDETSEMLAT
;
A
#
# COMPACT_ATOMS: atom_id res chain seq x y z
N MET A 1 16.92 -2.10 -14.70
CA MET A 1 15.50 -1.70 -14.81
C MET A 1 15.33 -0.43 -13.98
N PRO A 2 14.58 0.58 -14.44
CA PRO A 2 14.21 1.67 -13.54
C PRO A 2 13.50 1.07 -12.31
N PRO A 3 13.62 1.67 -11.12
CA PRO A 3 12.92 1.17 -9.95
C PRO A 3 11.42 1.12 -10.27
N GLU A 4 10.82 -0.06 -10.20
CA GLU A 4 9.37 -0.19 -10.36
C GLU A 4 8.70 0.61 -9.24
N MET A 5 7.74 1.45 -9.61
CA MET A 5 6.99 2.21 -8.62
C MET A 5 6.23 1.23 -7.71
N PRO A 6 6.28 1.43 -6.38
CA PRO A 6 5.49 0.66 -5.43
C PRO A 6 4.00 0.67 -5.81
N MET A 7 3.30 -0.44 -5.61
CA MET A 7 1.89 -0.60 -5.98
C MET A 7 1.01 0.50 -5.38
N PHE A 8 0.09 1.03 -6.18
CA PHE A 8 -0.84 2.15 -5.90
C PHE A 8 -0.23 3.55 -5.88
N TYR A 9 1.08 3.68 -5.79
CA TYR A 9 1.72 5.00 -5.71
C TYR A 9 1.93 5.58 -7.10
N SER A 10 1.54 6.83 -7.29
CA SER A 10 1.63 7.50 -8.60
C SER A 10 2.70 8.60 -8.64
N SER A 11 2.87 9.38 -7.57
CA SER A 11 3.92 10.41 -7.48
C SER A 11 4.51 10.47 -6.07
N ILE A 12 5.58 9.71 -5.84
CA ILE A 12 6.25 9.66 -4.54
C ILE A 12 7.31 10.75 -4.46
N ARG A 13 7.27 11.52 -3.36
CA ARG A 13 8.38 12.38 -2.96
C ARG A 13 8.67 12.29 -1.47
N PRO A 14 9.90 12.63 -1.02
CA PRO A 14 10.18 12.83 0.40
C PRO A 14 9.18 13.82 1.01
N LEU A 15 8.78 13.53 2.26
CA LEU A 15 8.03 14.48 3.06
C LEU A 15 8.92 15.68 3.36
N ASP A 16 8.40 16.88 3.17
CA ASP A 16 9.14 18.13 3.32
C ASP A 16 8.45 19.03 4.34
N MET A 17 9.19 19.48 5.35
CA MET A 17 8.62 20.22 6.47
C MET A 17 8.08 21.60 6.06
N GLU A 18 8.70 22.26 5.07
CA GLU A 18 8.28 23.59 4.62
C GLU A 18 7.07 23.48 3.69
N LYS A 19 7.07 22.52 2.76
CA LYS A 19 5.97 22.29 1.81
C LYS A 19 4.73 21.65 2.45
N ASP A 20 4.93 20.72 3.39
CA ASP A 20 3.86 19.88 3.93
C ASP A 20 3.40 20.30 5.34
N GLY A 21 4.02 21.30 5.95
CA GLY A 21 3.78 21.68 7.35
C GLY A 21 2.34 22.16 7.66
N GLY A 22 1.60 22.60 6.64
CA GLY A 22 0.17 22.96 6.75
C GLY A 22 -0.78 21.86 6.30
N MET A 23 -0.28 20.73 5.81
CA MET A 23 -1.11 19.65 5.28
C MET A 23 -1.52 18.66 6.36
N PHE A 24 -2.67 18.02 6.17
CA PHE A 24 -3.14 16.93 7.00
C PHE A 24 -3.67 15.78 6.15
N VAL A 25 -3.69 14.59 6.74
CA VAL A 25 -4.23 13.38 6.11
C VAL A 25 -5.58 13.06 6.72
N SER A 26 -6.60 13.04 5.88
CA SER A 26 -7.95 12.61 6.26
C SER A 26 -8.06 11.08 6.19
N ALA A 27 -8.99 10.51 6.95
CA ALA A 27 -9.35 9.10 6.77
C ALA A 27 -9.79 8.83 5.32
N PRO A 28 -9.41 7.69 4.73
CA PRO A 28 -9.79 7.37 3.36
C PRO A 28 -11.31 7.28 3.25
N LYS A 29 -11.91 7.96 2.26
CA LYS A 29 -13.34 7.81 1.96
C LYS A 29 -13.65 6.44 1.38
N ASN A 30 -12.68 5.84 0.68
CA ASN A 30 -12.71 4.52 0.06
C ASN A 30 -11.26 4.07 -0.19
N PHE A 31 -11.10 2.85 -0.69
CA PHE A 31 -9.81 2.23 -1.02
C PHE A 31 -9.64 2.03 -2.53
N ASN A 32 -10.22 2.90 -3.36
CA ASN A 32 -10.16 2.77 -4.82
C ASN A 32 -8.74 2.87 -5.39
N PHE A 33 -7.81 3.48 -4.67
CA PHE A 33 -6.38 3.43 -5.00
C PHE A 33 -5.87 1.98 -5.11
N ALA A 34 -6.52 1.04 -4.39
CA ALA A 34 -6.19 -0.39 -4.40
C ALA A 34 -7.00 -1.23 -5.40
N ALA A 35 -7.81 -0.63 -6.27
CA ALA A 35 -8.70 -1.37 -7.16
C ALA A 35 -7.94 -2.19 -8.22
N LYS A 36 -6.79 -1.68 -8.67
CA LYS A 36 -5.97 -2.30 -9.72
C LYS A 36 -4.82 -3.13 -9.15
N THR A 37 -5.11 -4.00 -8.18
CA THR A 37 -4.14 -5.01 -7.70
C THR A 37 -4.80 -6.32 -7.39
N ASN A 38 -4.05 -7.39 -7.64
CA ASN A 38 -4.40 -8.76 -7.29
C ASN A 38 -3.57 -9.34 -6.14
N ALA A 39 -2.51 -8.65 -5.70
CA ALA A 39 -1.68 -9.08 -4.58
C ALA A 39 -1.25 -7.87 -3.73
N VAL A 40 -1.22 -8.06 -2.41
CA VAL A 40 -0.82 -7.02 -1.45
C VAL A 40 0.28 -7.56 -0.54
N PRO A 41 1.45 -6.89 -0.44
CA PRO A 41 2.54 -7.35 0.40
C PRO A 41 2.13 -7.37 1.88
N LEU A 42 2.64 -8.35 2.61
CA LEU A 42 2.41 -8.53 4.03
C LEU A 42 3.71 -8.48 4.82
N LEU A 43 3.62 -8.08 6.08
CA LEU A 43 4.62 -8.41 7.09
C LEU A 43 4.27 -9.77 7.73
N VAL A 44 5.28 -10.48 8.23
CA VAL A 44 5.07 -11.78 8.92
C VAL A 44 4.12 -11.65 10.10
N ASP A 45 4.17 -10.52 10.81
CA ASP A 45 3.30 -10.21 11.95
C ASP A 45 1.82 -10.07 11.57
N GLU A 46 1.52 -9.88 10.28
CA GLU A 46 0.14 -9.82 9.78
C GLU A 46 -0.45 -11.21 9.54
N PHE A 47 0.37 -12.27 9.46
CA PHE A 47 -0.07 -13.61 9.04
C PHE A 47 -1.23 -14.16 9.87
N PRO A 48 -1.27 -14.07 11.22
CA PRO A 48 -2.38 -14.62 12.00
C PRO A 48 -3.73 -14.02 11.61
N MET A 49 -3.76 -12.73 11.27
CA MET A 49 -4.98 -12.04 10.85
C MET A 49 -5.25 -12.20 9.36
N ALA A 50 -4.22 -12.12 8.52
CA ALA A 50 -4.36 -12.19 7.07
C ALA A 50 -4.73 -13.60 6.59
N ALA A 51 -4.15 -14.66 7.16
CA ALA A 51 -4.37 -16.04 6.73
C ALA A 51 -5.81 -16.53 6.91
N ALA A 52 -6.58 -15.90 7.80
CA ALA A 52 -8.01 -16.19 7.97
C ALA A 52 -8.88 -15.65 6.82
N HIS A 53 -8.35 -14.73 6.01
CA HIS A 53 -9.11 -14.01 4.97
C HIS A 53 -8.52 -14.16 3.56
N TYR A 54 -7.20 -14.39 3.45
CA TYR A 54 -6.48 -14.41 2.19
C TYR A 54 -5.60 -15.66 2.05
N PRO A 55 -5.49 -16.24 0.85
CA PRO A 55 -4.32 -17.03 0.51
C PRO A 55 -3.06 -16.17 0.64
N ILE A 56 -2.07 -16.64 1.39
CA ILE A 56 -0.75 -16.03 1.48
C ILE A 56 0.19 -16.77 0.54
N VAL A 57 0.75 -16.05 -0.42
CA VAL A 57 1.72 -16.56 -1.40
C VAL A 57 3.07 -15.89 -1.21
N PHE A 58 4.11 -16.50 -1.76
CA PHE A 58 5.47 -15.98 -1.74
C PHE A 58 5.94 -15.83 -3.18
N ALA A 59 6.34 -14.62 -3.58
CA ALA A 59 6.86 -14.41 -4.92
C ALA A 59 8.14 -15.24 -5.13
N ALA A 60 8.27 -15.88 -6.29
CA ALA A 60 9.47 -16.65 -6.62
C ALA A 60 10.69 -15.73 -6.75
N GLY A 61 11.83 -16.12 -6.15
CA GLY A 61 13.08 -15.36 -6.20
C GLY A 61 13.97 -15.60 -4.98
N ASP A 62 15.13 -14.97 -4.94
CA ASP A 62 16.15 -15.15 -3.88
C ASP A 62 15.74 -14.54 -2.53
N SER A 63 14.78 -13.62 -2.54
CA SER A 63 14.21 -12.98 -1.33
C SER A 63 12.70 -12.88 -1.48
N PRO A 64 11.97 -14.00 -1.26
CA PRO A 64 10.54 -14.05 -1.47
C PRO A 64 9.81 -13.12 -0.49
N VAL A 65 9.02 -12.21 -1.03
CA VAL A 65 8.14 -11.34 -0.24
C VAL A 65 6.78 -12.02 -0.11
N PRO A 66 6.24 -12.15 1.10
CA PRO A 66 4.88 -12.67 1.28
C PRO A 66 3.84 -11.65 0.81
N ALA A 67 2.78 -12.14 0.19
CA ALA A 67 1.66 -11.33 -0.27
C ALA A 67 0.33 -12.02 -0.03
N ALA A 68 -0.68 -11.25 0.38
CA ALA A 68 -2.08 -11.64 0.35
C ALA A 68 -2.57 -11.60 -1.11
N VAL A 69 -3.19 -12.69 -1.57
CA VAL A 69 -3.89 -12.71 -2.85
C VAL A 69 -5.26 -12.06 -2.66
N VAL A 70 -5.49 -10.94 -3.34
CA VAL A 70 -6.74 -10.17 -3.30
C VAL A 70 -7.50 -10.19 -4.62
N GLY A 71 -6.97 -10.85 -5.65
CA GLY A 71 -7.64 -11.04 -6.93
C GLY A 71 -7.04 -12.18 -7.74
N VAL A 72 -7.81 -12.67 -8.72
CA VAL A 72 -7.37 -13.78 -9.59
C VAL A 72 -6.72 -13.25 -10.87
N SER A 73 -7.32 -12.23 -11.48
CA SER A 73 -6.79 -11.56 -12.67
C SER A 73 -5.91 -10.39 -12.28
N ASN A 74 -4.94 -10.04 -13.12
CA ASN A 74 -4.18 -8.81 -12.96
C ASN A 74 -5.12 -7.60 -12.89
N ASP A 75 -4.67 -6.55 -12.21
CA ASP A 75 -5.36 -5.26 -12.10
C ASP A 75 -6.79 -5.35 -11.55
N THR A 76 -7.12 -6.39 -10.77
CA THR A 76 -8.44 -6.57 -10.18
C THR A 76 -8.32 -6.94 -8.71
N ASN A 77 -8.94 -6.14 -7.84
CA ASN A 77 -9.09 -6.42 -6.42
C ASN A 77 -10.52 -6.87 -6.12
N LEU A 78 -10.68 -8.13 -5.71
CA LEU A 78 -11.97 -8.74 -5.35
C LEU A 78 -12.38 -8.45 -3.90
N PHE A 79 -11.54 -7.76 -3.12
CA PHE A 79 -11.82 -7.35 -1.74
C PHE A 79 -12.27 -5.89 -1.62
N LEU A 80 -12.66 -5.27 -2.73
CA LEU A 80 -13.41 -4.03 -2.73
C LEU A 80 -14.87 -4.30 -3.13
N ASP A 81 -15.80 -3.65 -2.43
CA ASP A 81 -17.20 -3.61 -2.87
C ASP A 81 -17.42 -2.54 -3.96
N ASP A 82 -18.66 -2.44 -4.46
CA ASP A 82 -19.03 -1.49 -5.50
C ASP A 82 -18.88 -0.01 -5.07
N ASN A 83 -18.77 0.26 -3.76
CA ASN A 83 -18.52 1.60 -3.20
C ASN A 83 -17.02 1.86 -2.95
N GLY A 84 -16.14 0.94 -3.35
CA GLY A 84 -14.71 1.00 -3.11
C GLY A 84 -14.32 0.76 -1.65
N GLN A 85 -15.22 0.22 -0.82
CA GLN A 85 -14.92 -0.13 0.55
C GLN A 85 -14.25 -1.49 0.59
N TRP A 86 -13.30 -1.66 1.52
CA TRP A 86 -12.77 -2.98 1.78
C TRP A 86 -13.89 -3.89 2.31
N LEU A 87 -13.99 -5.12 1.83
CA LEU A 87 -15.06 -6.04 2.22
C LEU A 87 -15.13 -6.19 3.75
N GLY A 88 -16.30 -5.88 4.30
CA GLY A 88 -16.56 -5.92 5.74
C GLY A 88 -16.22 -7.27 6.35
N GLY A 89 -15.54 -7.25 7.50
CA GLY A 89 -15.09 -8.47 8.19
C GLY A 89 -13.80 -9.07 7.66
N SER A 90 -13.25 -8.56 6.55
CA SER A 90 -11.93 -8.98 6.05
C SER A 90 -10.80 -8.14 6.64
N TYR A 91 -9.64 -8.74 6.86
CA TYR A 91 -8.48 -8.04 7.41
C TYR A 91 -7.89 -7.03 6.43
N LEU A 92 -7.84 -5.73 6.76
CA LEU A 92 -7.20 -4.73 5.88
C LEU A 92 -5.66 -4.77 6.01
N PRO A 93 -4.89 -5.16 4.97
CA PRO A 93 -3.43 -5.27 5.07
C PRO A 93 -2.76 -3.93 5.42
N ALA A 94 -1.65 -3.97 6.16
CA ALA A 94 -0.88 -2.80 6.58
C ALA A 94 -0.36 -1.99 5.38
N TYR A 95 0.00 -2.66 4.29
CA TYR A 95 0.42 -2.02 3.04
C TYR A 95 -0.67 -1.11 2.45
N VAL A 96 -1.95 -1.48 2.60
CA VAL A 96 -3.09 -0.65 2.18
C VAL A 96 -3.31 0.48 3.20
N ARG A 97 -3.24 0.17 4.51
CA ARG A 97 -3.45 1.15 5.60
C ARG A 97 -2.44 2.29 5.64
N ARG A 98 -1.20 2.04 5.21
CA ARG A 98 -0.14 3.06 5.25
C ARG A 98 -0.26 4.12 4.15
N TYR A 99 -1.04 3.88 3.09
CA TYR A 99 -1.26 4.87 2.04
C TYR A 99 -1.83 6.17 2.65
N PRO A 100 -1.31 7.37 2.32
CA PRO A 100 -0.40 7.67 1.20
C PRO A 100 1.10 7.69 1.53
N PHE A 101 1.52 7.17 2.68
CA PHE A 101 2.91 7.19 3.11
C PHE A 101 3.69 5.94 2.71
N LEU A 102 5.00 6.10 2.54
CA LEU A 102 5.94 5.02 2.25
C LEU A 102 7.30 5.31 2.90
N LEU A 103 7.94 4.29 3.48
CA LEU A 103 9.36 4.36 3.81
C LEU A 103 10.17 3.80 2.63
N MET A 104 11.10 4.61 2.12
CA MET A 104 12.04 4.18 1.08
C MET A 104 13.45 4.14 1.66
N ASP A 105 14.24 3.14 1.29
CA ASP A 105 15.66 3.09 1.62
C ASP A 105 16.41 4.20 0.87
N ASP A 106 17.24 4.96 1.59
CA ASP A 106 18.29 5.79 0.99
C ASP A 106 19.56 4.94 0.84
N PRO A 107 19.89 4.50 -0.38
CA PRO A 107 21.04 3.62 -0.62
C PRO A 107 22.38 4.29 -0.26
N ASN A 108 22.43 5.62 -0.17
CA ASN A 108 23.65 6.36 0.15
C ASN A 108 23.84 6.56 1.66
N GLN A 109 22.75 6.63 2.42
CA GLN A 109 22.79 7.08 3.83
C GLN A 109 22.39 6.00 4.83
N LYS A 110 22.07 4.77 4.40
CA LYS A 110 21.61 3.66 5.27
C LYS A 110 20.48 4.09 6.23
N GLN A 111 19.60 4.94 5.73
CA GLN A 111 18.45 5.46 6.47
C GLN A 111 17.19 5.28 5.64
N TYR A 112 16.05 5.21 6.33
CA TYR A 112 14.76 5.25 5.67
C TYR A 112 14.29 6.70 5.54
N VAL A 113 13.80 7.06 4.36
CA VAL A 113 13.18 8.36 4.09
C VAL A 113 11.67 8.18 4.08
N LEU A 114 10.97 8.95 4.92
CA LEU A 114 9.52 9.03 4.87
C LEU A 114 9.11 9.82 3.64
N CYS A 115 8.32 9.16 2.80
CA CYS A 115 7.82 9.68 1.55
C CYS A 115 6.30 9.67 1.55
N ILE A 116 5.73 10.51 0.70
CA ILE A 116 4.29 10.71 0.53
C ILE A 116 3.94 10.65 -0.96
N ASP A 117 2.80 10.03 -1.29
CA ASP A 117 2.17 10.20 -2.59
C ASP A 117 1.45 11.54 -2.64
N GLU A 118 2.02 12.51 -3.34
CA GLU A 118 1.44 13.86 -3.41
C GLU A 118 0.16 13.94 -4.26
N THR A 119 -0.21 12.85 -4.95
CA THR A 119 -1.46 12.76 -5.73
C THR A 119 -2.62 12.18 -4.94
N SER A 120 -2.41 11.81 -3.67
CA SER A 120 -3.45 11.19 -2.85
C SER A 120 -4.62 12.13 -2.56
N GLU A 121 -5.84 11.65 -2.81
CA GLU A 121 -7.08 12.34 -2.46
C GLU A 121 -7.29 12.48 -0.94
N MET A 122 -6.45 11.83 -0.13
CA MET A 122 -6.50 11.91 1.33
C MET A 122 -5.80 13.17 1.87
N LEU A 123 -5.02 13.85 1.05
CA LEU A 123 -4.30 15.06 1.43
C LEU A 123 -5.22 16.28 1.43
N ALA A 124 -5.15 17.06 2.49
CA ALA A 124 -5.90 18.30 2.65
C ALA A 124 -5.00 19.39 3.27
N THR A 125 -5.45 20.64 3.17
CA THR A 125 -4.78 21.86 3.63
C THR A 125 -5.68 22.67 4.54
#